data_AF-A0A6G3XF86-F1
#
_entry.id   AF-A0A6G3XF86-F1
#
_cell.length_a   1.000
_cell.length_b   1.000
_cell.length_c   1.000
_cell.angle_alpha   90.00
_cell.angle_beta   90.00
_cell.angle_gamma   90.00
#
_symmetry.space_group_name_H-M   'P 1'
#
loop_
_entity.id
_entity.type
_entity.pdbx_description
1 polymer ?
#
loop_
_entity_poly.entity_id
_entity_poly.type
_entity_poly.pdbx_seq_one_letter_code
_entity_poly.pdbx_strand_id
1 'polypeptide(L)'
;PLRRALVLVLENKAICLEESGAFLHSATRAVPAPSVVRLKRFVRVPYRGPVPLTRRALFARDGGRCMYCGAAATSVDHVIPR
;
A
#
# COMPACT_ATOMS: atom_id res chain seq x y z
N PRO A 1 -1.44 -7.79 -11.17
CA PRO A 1 -2.86 -7.31 -11.17
C PRO A 1 -3.86 -8.39 -10.75
N LEU A 2 -3.93 -9.53 -11.46
CA LEU A 2 -4.90 -10.61 -11.22
C LEU A 2 -4.83 -11.21 -9.81
N ARG A 3 -3.60 -11.51 -9.32
CA ARG A 3 -3.37 -11.98 -7.93
C ARG A 3 -3.98 -11.05 -6.89
N ARG A 4 -3.86 -9.72 -7.09
CA ARG A 4 -4.38 -8.73 -6.16
C ARG A 4 -5.91 -8.71 -6.17
N ALA A 5 -6.54 -8.79 -7.35
CA ALA A 5 -7.99 -8.84 -7.47
C ALA A 5 -8.56 -10.08 -6.77
N LEU A 6 -7.96 -11.26 -7.00
CA LEU A 6 -8.35 -12.50 -6.33
C LEU A 6 -8.24 -12.38 -4.80
N VAL A 7 -7.11 -11.87 -4.29
CA VAL A 7 -6.92 -11.68 -2.84
C VAL A 7 -7.99 -10.77 -2.26
N LEU A 8 -8.34 -9.66 -2.93
CA LEU A 8 -9.38 -8.75 -2.44
C LEU A 8 -10.77 -9.41 -2.39
N VAL A 9 -11.09 -10.29 -3.34
CA VAL A 9 -12.36 -11.03 -3.34
C VAL A 9 -12.38 -12.09 -2.23
N LEU A 10 -11.32 -12.88 -2.10
CA LEU A 10 -11.21 -13.92 -1.05
C LEU A 10 -11.22 -13.33 0.36
N GLU A 11 -10.59 -12.17 0.55
CA GLU A 11 -10.60 -11.39 1.79
C GLU A 11 -11.93 -10.65 2.02
N ASN A 12 -12.93 -10.85 1.15
CA ASN A 12 -14.25 -10.24 1.23
C ASN A 12 -14.24 -8.69 1.16
N LYS A 13 -13.17 -8.10 0.61
CA LYS A 13 -12.94 -6.65 0.44
C LYS A 13 -13.46 -6.13 -0.90
N ALA A 14 -13.63 -7.01 -1.88
CA ALA A 14 -14.16 -6.71 -3.21
C ALA A 14 -15.19 -7.74 -3.65
N ILE A 15 -16.02 -7.36 -4.61
CA ILE A 15 -17.02 -8.21 -5.26
C ILE A 15 -16.59 -8.38 -6.71
N CYS A 16 -16.59 -9.62 -7.21
CA CYS A 16 -16.38 -9.93 -8.62
C CYS A 16 -17.64 -9.51 -9.41
N LEU A 17 -17.48 -8.70 -10.44
CA LEU A 17 -18.57 -8.31 -11.33
C LEU A 17 -18.54 -9.12 -12.64
N GLU A 18 -17.35 -9.53 -13.07
CA GLU A 18 -17.15 -10.27 -14.30
C GLU A 18 -15.93 -11.19 -14.15
N GLU A 19 -16.01 -12.37 -14.77
CA GLU A 19 -14.96 -13.38 -14.80
C GLU A 19 -14.22 -13.32 -16.14
N SER A 20 -12.92 -13.60 -16.12
CA SER A 20 -12.08 -13.55 -17.33
C SER A 20 -12.12 -14.83 -18.16
N GLY A 21 -12.91 -15.83 -17.75
CA GLY A 21 -12.91 -17.19 -18.34
C GLY A 21 -11.68 -18.04 -18.01
N ALA A 22 -10.71 -17.50 -17.28
CA ALA A 22 -9.55 -18.23 -16.79
C ALA A 22 -9.80 -18.76 -15.37
N PHE A 23 -9.01 -19.74 -14.94
CA PHE A 23 -9.08 -20.30 -13.59
C PHE A 23 -7.76 -20.15 -12.86
N LEU A 24 -7.85 -19.83 -11.57
CA LEU A 24 -6.76 -19.81 -10.61
C LEU A 24 -6.81 -21.08 -9.78
N HIS A 25 -5.69 -21.79 -9.72
CA HIS A 25 -5.63 -23.09 -9.06
C HIS A 25 -4.87 -23.01 -7.74
N SER A 26 -5.35 -23.79 -6.78
CA SER A 26 -4.64 -24.22 -5.58
C SER A 26 -4.46 -25.74 -5.64
N ALA A 27 -3.76 -26.33 -4.68
CA ALA A 27 -3.59 -27.78 -4.61
C ALA A 27 -4.92 -28.55 -4.59
N THR A 28 -6.00 -27.95 -4.09
CA THR A 28 -7.29 -28.64 -3.87
C THR A 28 -8.50 -27.97 -4.52
N ARG A 29 -8.34 -26.79 -5.13
CA ARG A 29 -9.47 -25.99 -5.65
C ARG A 29 -9.10 -25.21 -6.91
N ALA A 30 -10.06 -25.04 -7.80
CA ALA A 30 -10.02 -24.08 -8.91
C ALA A 30 -11.01 -22.95 -8.62
N VAL A 31 -10.60 -21.70 -8.82
CA VAL A 31 -11.41 -20.50 -8.60
C VAL A 31 -11.45 -19.68 -9.89
N PRO A 32 -12.61 -19.24 -10.37
CA PRO A 32 -12.70 -18.36 -11.53
C PRO A 32 -11.87 -17.09 -11.33
N ALA A 33 -11.11 -16.72 -12.35
CA ALA A 33 -10.29 -15.52 -12.32
C ALA A 33 -11.16 -14.28 -12.56
N PRO A 34 -11.14 -13.28 -11.66
CA PRO A 34 -11.93 -12.06 -11.84
C PRO A 34 -11.29 -11.16 -12.91
N SER A 35 -12.08 -10.69 -13.88
CA SER A 35 -11.68 -9.63 -14.83
C SER A 35 -11.97 -8.24 -14.27
N VAL A 36 -13.15 -8.08 -13.66
CA VAL A 36 -13.64 -6.81 -13.10
C VAL A 36 -14.06 -7.00 -11.65
N VAL A 37 -13.54 -6.15 -10.76
CA VAL A 37 -13.90 -6.16 -9.33
C VAL A 37 -14.33 -4.78 -8.85
N ARG A 38 -15.34 -4.74 -7.98
CA ARG A 38 -15.78 -3.54 -7.26
C ARG A 38 -15.38 -3.64 -5.80
N LEU A 39 -14.67 -2.63 -5.30
CA LEU A 39 -14.36 -2.55 -3.87
C LEU A 39 -15.65 -2.32 -3.07
N LYS A 40 -15.79 -3.03 -1.94
CA LYS A 40 -16.93 -2.79 -1.03
C LYS A 40 -16.83 -1.46 -0.30
N ARG A 41 -15.60 -1.02 -0.05
CA ARG A 41 -15.29 0.26 0.58
C ARG A 41 -14.30 1.02 -0.28
N PHE A 42 -14.70 2.21 -0.71
CA PHE A 42 -13.78 3.15 -1.32
C PHE A 42 -13.04 3.93 -0.23
N VAL A 43 -11.71 3.89 -0.25
CA VAL A 43 -10.88 4.74 0.60
C VAL A 43 -10.36 5.87 -0.26
N ARG A 44 -10.89 7.07 -0.04
CA ARG A 44 -10.36 8.29 -0.66
C ARG A 44 -9.03 8.61 0.01
N VAL A 45 -7.93 8.17 -0.59
CA VAL A 45 -6.59 8.61 -0.19
C VAL A 45 -6.41 10.02 -0.76
N PRO A 46 -6.28 11.07 0.07
CA PRO A 46 -5.97 12.39 -0.44
C PRO A 46 -4.67 12.30 -1.22
N TYR A 47 -4.69 12.68 -2.49
CA TYR A 47 -3.47 12.79 -3.28
C TYR A 47 -2.69 14.01 -2.79
N ARG A 48 -2.00 13.84 -1.65
CA ARG A 48 -0.89 14.70 -1.29
C ARG A 48 0.20 14.25 -2.25
N GLY A 49 0.55 15.10 -3.21
CA GLY A 49 1.65 14.81 -4.14
C GLY A 49 2.88 14.30 -3.37
N PRO A 50 3.77 13.52 -3.99
CA PRO A 50 4.86 12.87 -3.27
C PRO A 50 5.62 13.92 -2.47
N VAL A 51 5.50 13.87 -1.14
CA VAL A 51 6.37 14.67 -0.27
C VAL A 51 7.76 14.10 -0.49
N PRO A 52 8.69 14.86 -1.08
CA PRO A 52 10.00 14.31 -1.38
C PRO A 52 10.66 13.95 -0.05
N LEU A 53 10.94 12.66 0.20
CA LEU A 53 11.70 12.21 1.37
C LEU A 53 13.20 12.49 1.18
N THR A 54 13.51 13.73 0.78
CA THR A 54 14.89 14.22 0.64
C THR A 54 15.41 14.62 2.01
N ARG A 55 16.74 14.63 2.18
CA ARG A 55 17.39 15.12 3.41
C ARG A 55 16.88 16.51 3.79
N ARG A 56 16.81 17.46 2.85
CA ARG A 56 16.34 18.82 3.11
C ARG A 56 14.90 18.85 3.63
N ALA A 57 14.00 18.08 3.03
CA ALA A 57 12.59 18.03 3.46
C ALA A 57 12.42 17.39 4.84
N LEU A 58 13.20 16.34 5.15
CA LEU A 58 13.20 15.71 6.47
C LEU A 58 13.70 16.66 7.55
N PHE A 59 14.80 17.36 7.31
CA PHE A 59 15.31 18.37 8.23
C PHE A 59 14.32 19.51 8.46
N ALA A 60 13.65 19.97 7.39
CA ALA A 60 12.62 21.01 7.51
C ALA A 60 11.39 20.53 8.31
N ARG A 61 10.93 19.29 8.09
CA ARG A 61 9.85 18.66 8.86
C ARG A 61 10.17 18.58 10.35
N ASP A 62 11.40 18.21 10.66
CA ASP A 62 11.87 17.90 12.01
C ASP A 62 12.41 19.14 12.76
N GLY A 63 12.38 20.30 12.11
CA GLY A 63 12.93 21.54 12.66
C GLY A 63 14.44 21.51 12.90
N GLY A 64 15.16 20.68 12.13
CA GLY A 64 16.60 20.46 12.27
C GLY A 64 17.01 19.73 13.54
N ARG A 65 16.08 19.06 14.24
CA ARG A 65 16.34 18.35 15.50
C ARG A 65 16.45 16.84 15.29
N CYS A 66 17.38 16.23 16.03
CA CYS A 66 17.59 14.80 16.09
C CYS A 66 16.39 14.13 16.77
N MET A 67 15.81 13.11 16.13
CA MET A 67 14.65 12.38 16.66
C MET A 67 15.00 11.46 17.84
N TYR A 68 16.27 11.21 18.09
CA TYR A 68 16.72 10.42 19.24
C TYR A 68 16.95 11.28 20.49
N CYS A 69 17.62 12.43 20.35
CA CYS A 69 18.09 13.22 21.50
C CYS A 69 17.68 14.71 21.48
N GLY A 70 17.04 15.20 20.42
CA GLY A 70 16.62 16.60 20.31
C GLY A 70 17.71 17.62 19.95
N ALA A 71 18.99 17.24 19.94
CA ALA A 71 20.09 18.09 19.48
C ALA A 71 20.03 18.39 17.97
N ALA A 72 20.94 19.20 17.43
CA ALA A 72 20.99 19.47 16.00
C ALA A 72 21.20 18.17 15.19
N ALA A 73 20.32 17.92 14.22
CA ALA A 73 20.44 16.77 13.33
C ALA A 73 21.61 16.95 12.34
N THR A 74 22.31 15.86 12.02
CA THR A 74 23.41 15.86 11.04
C THR A 74 23.26 14.76 9.98
N SER A 75 22.46 13.73 10.27
CA SER A 75 22.19 12.59 9.39
C SER A 75 20.69 12.27 9.33
N VAL A 76 20.33 11.33 8.45
CA VAL A 76 18.97 10.79 8.33
C VAL A 76 19.04 9.30 8.58
N ASP A 77 18.14 8.80 9.42
CA ASP A 77 18.07 7.39 9.78
C ASP A 77 16.61 6.95 10.05
N HIS A 78 16.38 5.65 10.15
CA HIS A 78 15.09 5.05 10.50
C HIS A 78 14.92 4.99 12.02
N VAL A 79 14.00 5.78 12.57
CA VAL A 79 13.68 5.76 14.01
C VAL A 79 12.93 4.49 14.41
N ILE A 80 12.08 3.96 13.53
CA ILE A 80 11.44 2.66 13.69
C ILE A 80 12.22 1.67 12.84
N PRO A 81 12.88 0.66 13.45
CA PRO A 81 13.60 -0.37 12.72
C PRO A 81 12.67 -1.08 11.74
N ARG A 82 13.22 -1.49 10.59
CA ARG A 82 12.50 -2.24 9.57
C ARG A 82 12.71 -3.74 9.73
#